data_AF-A0A2V9NCD7-F1
#
_entry.id   AF-A0A2V9NCD7-F1
#
_cell.length_a   1.000
_cell.length_b   1.000
_cell.length_c   1.000
_cell.angle_alpha   90.00
_cell.angle_beta   90.00
_cell.angle_gamma   90.00
#
_symmetry.space_group_name_H-M   'P 1'
#
loop_
_entity.id
_entity.type
_entity.pdbx_description
1 polymer ?
#
loop_
_entity_poly.entity_id
_entity_poly.type
_entity_poly.pdbx_seq_one_letter_code
_entity_poly.pdbx_strand_id
1 'polypeptide(L)'
;MSLVAAIGGAFALRQLSLHLITHLDSWGGVAAISFLPGDTRELDALVQLAKADPAVQDRLNKTDGRILVQATDGKPSVVHVMIDAGMMWAQAKNLPLAEKGIKLVFLQRKDQYLDKGPFEAGVRWQPAFIVEVEGQRVSRLIDLNQVSFPGNPLMPIF
;
A
#
# COMPACT_ATOMS: atom_id res chain seq x y z
N MET A 1 -3.98 33.43 -4.11
CA MET A 1 -3.78 32.10 -4.71
C MET A 1 -5.15 31.60 -5.16
N SER A 2 -5.39 31.49 -6.47
CA SER A 2 -6.67 31.01 -7.02
C SER A 2 -6.82 29.51 -6.75
N LEU A 3 -8.04 29.06 -6.42
CA LEU A 3 -8.38 27.64 -6.24
C LEU A 3 -7.95 26.79 -7.44
N VAL A 4 -8.01 27.35 -8.65
CA VAL A 4 -7.57 26.70 -9.89
C VAL A 4 -6.05 26.50 -9.93
N ALA A 5 -5.28 27.45 -9.42
CA ALA A 5 -3.83 27.34 -9.33
C ALA A 5 -3.40 26.33 -8.24
N ALA A 6 -4.16 26.24 -7.14
CA ALA A 6 -3.94 25.24 -6.11
C ALA A 6 -4.26 23.81 -6.59
N ILE A 7 -5.36 23.63 -7.34
CA ILE A 7 -5.71 22.35 -7.96
C ILE A 7 -4.70 21.97 -9.05
N GLY A 8 -4.30 22.92 -9.91
CA GLY A 8 -3.29 22.69 -10.94
C GLY A 8 -1.93 22.32 -10.36
N GLY A 9 -1.51 23.00 -9.29
CA GLY A 9 -0.29 22.66 -8.55
C GLY A 9 -0.35 21.28 -7.89
N ALA A 10 -1.50 20.93 -7.28
CA ALA A 10 -1.70 19.61 -6.68
C ALA A 10 -1.70 18.49 -7.75
N PHE A 11 -2.26 18.73 -8.94
CA PHE A 11 -2.20 17.78 -10.06
C PHE A 11 -0.78 17.63 -10.61
N ALA A 12 0.00 18.71 -10.72
CA ALA A 12 1.39 18.66 -11.17
C ALA A 12 2.29 17.93 -10.16
N LEU A 13 2.13 18.21 -8.86
CA LEU A 13 2.80 17.48 -7.78
C LEU A 13 2.41 16.00 -7.77
N ARG A 14 1.14 15.67 -8.05
CA ARG A 14 0.65 14.29 -8.20
C ARG A 14 1.27 13.57 -9.39
N GLN A 15 1.37 14.22 -10.55
CA GLN A 15 2.02 13.69 -11.75
C GLN A 15 3.54 13.46 -11.57
N LEU A 16 4.20 14.36 -10.84
CA LEU A 16 5.60 14.19 -10.44
C LEU A 16 5.77 13.08 -9.39
N SER A 17 4.83 12.92 -8.46
CA SER A 17 4.84 11.77 -7.55
C SER A 17 4.63 10.45 -8.29
N LEU A 18 3.79 10.41 -9.34
CA LEU A 18 3.63 9.24 -10.20
C LEU A 18 4.92 8.86 -10.94
N HIS A 19 5.76 9.84 -11.32
CA HIS A 19 7.09 9.58 -11.89
C HIS A 19 8.11 9.03 -10.88
N LEU A 20 7.84 9.18 -9.57
CA LEU A 20 8.63 8.58 -8.48
C LEU A 20 8.02 7.26 -7.98
N ILE A 21 6.86 6.86 -8.51
CA ILE A 21 6.24 5.59 -8.16
C ILE A 21 6.82 4.51 -9.06
N THR A 22 7.63 3.67 -8.44
CA THR A 22 8.12 2.46 -9.08
C THR A 22 7.01 1.43 -9.10
N HIS A 23 6.49 1.13 -10.28
CA HIS A 23 5.47 0.09 -10.49
C HIS A 23 6.15 -1.25 -10.82
N LEU A 24 5.76 -2.30 -10.11
CA LEU A 24 5.99 -3.69 -10.51
C LEU A 24 4.64 -4.33 -10.82
N ASP A 25 4.40 -4.61 -12.09
CA ASP A 25 3.42 -5.61 -12.50
C ASP A 25 4.10 -6.98 -12.42
N SER A 26 3.91 -7.71 -11.33
CA SER A 26 4.52 -9.02 -11.14
C SER A 26 3.57 -10.16 -11.55
N TRP A 27 4.11 -11.11 -12.30
CA TRP A 27 3.47 -12.38 -12.62
C TRP A 27 3.14 -13.15 -11.33
N GLY A 28 1.89 -13.60 -11.20
CA GLY A 28 1.42 -14.36 -10.03
C GLY A 28 0.45 -13.63 -9.11
N GLY A 29 -0.18 -12.55 -9.57
CA GLY A 29 -1.32 -11.92 -8.88
C GLY A 29 -0.96 -10.87 -7.83
N VAL A 30 0.33 -10.53 -7.66
CA VAL A 30 0.79 -9.47 -6.77
C VAL A 30 1.33 -8.31 -7.61
N ALA A 31 0.76 -7.13 -7.47
CA ALA A 31 1.31 -5.88 -7.96
C ALA A 31 2.03 -5.15 -6.82
N ALA A 32 2.99 -4.29 -7.11
CA ALA A 32 3.63 -3.46 -6.09
C ALA A 32 3.89 -2.03 -6.57
N ILE A 33 3.82 -1.11 -5.61
CA ILE A 33 4.14 0.30 -5.73
C ILE A 33 5.14 0.64 -4.63
N SER A 34 6.23 1.32 -4.97
CA SER A 34 7.14 1.90 -3.99
C SER A 34 6.96 3.40 -3.92
N PHE A 35 6.93 3.93 -2.69
CA PHE A 35 7.19 5.35 -2.40
C PHE A 35 8.56 5.55 -1.73
N LEU A 36 9.37 4.49 -1.66
CA LEU A 36 10.77 4.57 -1.23
C LEU A 36 11.64 5.09 -2.37
N PRO A 37 12.69 5.88 -2.08
CA PRO A 37 13.74 6.13 -3.04
C PRO A 37 14.45 4.80 -3.35
N GLY A 38 14.40 4.36 -4.61
CA GLY A 38 14.95 3.06 -5.03
C GLY A 38 14.39 2.62 -6.39
N ASP A 39 15.01 1.59 -6.97
CA ASP A 39 14.58 1.03 -8.26
C ASP A 39 13.57 -0.13 -8.11
N THR A 40 13.10 -0.67 -9.24
CA THR A 40 12.16 -1.81 -9.27
C THR A 40 12.74 -3.07 -8.63
N ARG A 41 14.06 -3.27 -8.64
CA ARG A 41 14.69 -4.49 -8.12
C ARG A 41 14.70 -4.49 -6.60
N GLU A 42 14.93 -3.33 -5.99
CA GLU A 42 14.85 -3.18 -4.54
C GLU A 42 13.42 -3.42 -4.04
N LEU A 43 12.41 -2.90 -4.74
CA LEU A 43 11.01 -3.17 -4.42
C LEU A 43 10.66 -4.65 -4.57
N ASP A 44 11.10 -5.31 -5.65
CA ASP A 44 10.86 -6.75 -5.83
C ASP A 44 11.53 -7.54 -4.72
N ALA A 45 12.79 -7.26 -4.39
CA ALA A 45 13.51 -7.92 -3.30
C ALA A 45 12.79 -7.81 -1.95
N LEU A 46 12.24 -6.63 -1.62
CA LEU A 46 11.45 -6.44 -0.40
C LEU A 46 10.15 -7.25 -0.41
N VAL A 47 9.46 -7.28 -1.55
CA VAL A 47 8.22 -8.06 -1.71
C VAL A 47 8.51 -9.56 -1.62
N GLN A 48 9.56 -10.05 -2.28
CA GLN A 48 9.96 -11.46 -2.20
C GLN A 48 10.39 -11.84 -0.79
N LEU A 49 11.14 -10.96 -0.11
CA LEU A 49 11.54 -11.16 1.27
C LEU A 49 10.31 -11.32 2.18
N ALA A 50 9.33 -10.45 2.05
CA ALA A 50 8.10 -10.54 2.83
C ALA A 50 7.29 -11.79 2.49
N LYS A 51 7.19 -12.15 1.20
CA LYS A 51 6.50 -13.37 0.75
C LYS A 51 7.21 -14.66 1.17
N ALA A 52 8.50 -14.62 1.49
CA ALA A 52 9.21 -15.77 2.02
C ALA A 52 8.86 -16.07 3.49
N ASP A 53 8.26 -15.11 4.20
CA ASP A 53 7.79 -15.31 5.57
C ASP A 53 6.51 -16.18 5.61
N PRO A 54 6.49 -17.29 6.37
CA PRO A 54 5.33 -18.19 6.43
C PRO A 54 4.05 -17.51 6.91
N ALA A 55 4.14 -16.57 7.87
CA ALA A 55 2.97 -15.87 8.37
C ALA A 55 2.37 -14.93 7.31
N VAL A 56 3.21 -14.35 6.45
CA VAL A 56 2.74 -13.57 5.29
C VAL A 56 2.09 -14.49 4.26
N GLN A 57 2.70 -15.64 3.94
CA GLN A 57 2.10 -16.62 3.01
C GLN A 57 0.73 -17.09 3.48
N ASP A 58 0.58 -17.39 4.78
CA ASP A 58 -0.70 -17.79 5.36
C ASP A 58 -1.79 -16.72 5.20
N ARG A 59 -1.43 -15.43 5.15
CA ARG A 59 -2.37 -14.35 4.86
C ARG A 59 -2.67 -14.21 3.38
N LEU A 60 -1.65 -14.31 2.54
CA LEU A 60 -1.82 -14.28 1.09
C LEU A 60 -2.73 -15.42 0.61
N ASN A 61 -2.56 -16.63 1.15
CA ASN A 61 -3.40 -17.79 0.84
C ASN A 61 -4.86 -17.65 1.28
N LYS A 62 -5.14 -16.78 2.27
CA LYS A 62 -6.49 -16.47 2.75
C LYS A 62 -7.14 -15.31 1.98
N THR A 63 -6.39 -14.63 1.11
CA THR A 63 -6.90 -13.49 0.37
C THR A 63 -7.27 -13.94 -1.04
N ASP A 64 -8.57 -14.04 -1.31
CA ASP A 64 -9.10 -14.37 -2.64
C ASP A 64 -8.97 -13.15 -3.58
N GLY A 65 -7.78 -12.91 -4.13
CA GLY A 65 -7.65 -11.89 -5.17
C GLY A 65 -6.24 -11.42 -5.49
N ARG A 66 -6.19 -10.44 -6.40
CA ARG A 66 -4.94 -9.70 -6.65
C ARG A 66 -4.59 -8.89 -5.41
N ILE A 67 -3.31 -8.88 -5.07
CA ILE A 67 -2.75 -8.12 -3.96
C ILE A 67 -1.95 -6.97 -4.54
N LEU A 68 -2.05 -5.81 -3.91
CA LEU A 68 -1.14 -4.70 -4.16
C LEU A 68 -0.29 -4.47 -2.91
N VAL A 69 1.01 -4.32 -3.09
CA VAL A 69 1.93 -3.96 -2.00
C VAL A 69 2.36 -2.52 -2.15
N GLN A 70 2.21 -1.71 -1.11
CA GLN A 70 2.80 -0.36 -1.03
C GLN A 70 3.98 -0.34 -0.07
N ALA A 71 5.17 -0.07 -0.58
CA ALA A 71 6.36 0.11 0.23
C ALA A 71 6.50 1.57 0.66
N THR A 72 6.67 1.78 1.97
CA THR A 72 6.77 3.11 2.59
C THR A 72 7.84 3.12 3.68
N ASP A 73 8.41 4.29 3.99
CA ASP A 73 9.36 4.44 5.09
C ASP A 73 8.67 5.07 6.31
N GLY A 74 8.77 4.39 7.44
CA GLY A 74 8.29 4.84 8.74
C GLY A 74 6.77 4.80 8.92
N LYS A 75 6.35 4.98 10.17
CA LYS A 75 4.94 5.01 10.56
C LYS A 75 4.14 6.16 9.95
N PRO A 76 4.66 7.42 9.84
CA PRO A 76 3.87 8.52 9.31
C PRO A 76 3.33 8.23 7.89
N SER A 77 4.14 7.64 7.03
CA SER A 77 3.75 7.26 5.67
C SER A 77 2.63 6.24 5.67
N VAL A 78 2.70 5.22 6.53
CA VAL A 78 1.62 4.24 6.70
C VAL A 78 0.35 4.91 7.21
N VAL A 79 0.46 5.84 8.17
CA VAL A 79 -0.69 6.60 8.68
C VAL A 79 -1.43 7.31 7.54
N HIS A 80 -0.71 7.97 6.62
CA HIS A 80 -1.30 8.58 5.43
C HIS A 80 -2.03 7.57 4.55
N VAL A 81 -1.39 6.43 4.23
CA VAL A 81 -2.03 5.36 3.44
C VAL A 81 -3.32 4.86 4.11
N MET A 82 -3.32 4.70 5.44
CA MET A 82 -4.52 4.27 6.18
C MET A 82 -5.64 5.31 6.13
N ILE A 83 -5.31 6.61 6.20
CA ILE A 83 -6.29 7.70 6.14
C ILE A 83 -6.84 7.86 4.72
N ASP A 84 -6.02 7.67 3.70
CA ASP A 84 -6.46 7.67 2.30
C ASP A 84 -7.38 6.46 2.03
N ALA A 85 -7.09 5.34 2.69
CA ALA A 85 -7.99 4.20 2.82
C ALA A 85 -9.08 4.38 3.89
N GLY A 86 -9.28 5.62 4.40
CA GLY A 86 -10.36 6.10 5.28
C GLY A 86 -10.52 5.43 6.63
N MET A 87 -9.41 4.96 7.17
CA MET A 87 -9.23 4.83 8.62
C MET A 87 -9.29 6.23 9.26
N MET A 88 -9.94 6.34 10.42
CA MET A 88 -9.94 7.60 11.17
C MET A 88 -8.51 7.94 11.62
N TRP A 89 -8.15 9.23 11.60
CA TRP A 89 -6.84 9.72 12.04
C TRP A 89 -6.38 9.15 13.38
N ALA A 90 -7.27 9.16 14.39
CA ALA A 90 -6.96 8.65 15.72
C ALA A 90 -6.63 7.14 15.73
N GLN A 91 -7.30 6.35 14.89
CA GLN A 91 -7.01 4.91 14.76
C GLN A 91 -5.69 4.70 14.03
N ALA A 92 -5.46 5.41 12.91
CA ALA A 92 -4.23 5.29 12.12
C ALA A 92 -2.99 5.65 12.95
N LYS A 93 -3.03 6.75 13.69
CA LYS A 93 -1.92 7.18 14.56
C LYS A 93 -1.61 6.18 15.68
N ASN A 94 -2.62 5.47 16.16
CA ASN A 94 -2.51 4.50 17.24
C ASN A 94 -2.15 3.09 16.75
N LEU A 95 -1.93 2.89 15.44
CA LEU A 95 -1.41 1.62 14.96
C LEU A 95 -0.08 1.28 15.65
N PRO A 96 0.10 0.03 16.09
CA PRO A 96 1.26 -0.40 16.87
C PRO A 96 2.48 -0.63 15.96
N LEU A 97 2.85 0.37 15.17
CA LEU A 97 3.98 0.35 14.23
C LEU A 97 5.21 1.00 14.85
N ALA A 98 6.39 0.50 14.49
CA ALA A 98 7.65 1.17 14.73
C ALA A 98 7.71 2.49 13.95
N GLU A 99 8.19 3.55 14.60
CA GLU A 99 8.25 4.89 14.02
C GLU A 99 9.14 4.97 12.76
N LYS A 100 10.21 4.17 12.70
CA LYS A 100 11.20 4.15 11.62
C LYS A 100 11.23 2.81 10.88
N GLY A 101 11.85 2.81 9.70
CA GLY A 101 12.14 1.61 8.90
C GLY A 101 11.03 1.29 7.92
N ILE A 102 11.32 0.36 7.00
CA ILE A 102 10.44 0.02 5.89
C ILE A 102 9.18 -0.68 6.38
N LYS A 103 8.05 -0.29 5.77
CA LYS A 103 6.72 -0.86 5.98
C LYS A 103 6.15 -1.24 4.63
N LEU A 104 5.69 -2.48 4.50
CA LEU A 104 4.97 -2.97 3.34
C LEU A 104 3.50 -3.08 3.70
N VAL A 105 2.67 -2.24 3.10
CA VAL A 105 1.22 -2.27 3.28
C VAL A 105 0.64 -3.17 2.21
N PHE A 106 0.06 -4.30 2.62
CA PHE A 106 -0.62 -5.23 1.73
C PHE A 106 -2.07 -4.83 1.61
N LEU A 107 -2.47 -4.53 0.37
CA LEU A 107 -3.78 -4.06 -0.01
C LEU A 107 -4.48 -5.17 -0.80
N GLN A 108 -5.70 -5.48 -0.41
CA GLN A 108 -6.58 -6.38 -1.15
C GLN A 108 -7.52 -5.58 -2.04
N ARG A 109 -7.83 -6.14 -3.19
CA ARG A 109 -8.82 -5.57 -4.09
C ARG A 109 -10.22 -5.77 -3.51
N LYS A 110 -11.04 -4.71 -3.51
CA LYS A 110 -12.43 -4.80 -3.03
C LYS A 110 -13.43 -5.12 -4.15
N ASP A 111 -13.14 -4.68 -5.37
CA ASP A 111 -14.05 -4.86 -6.50
C ASP A 111 -13.85 -6.25 -7.15
N GLN A 112 -14.95 -6.99 -7.33
CA GLN A 112 -14.96 -8.36 -7.87
C GLN A 112 -14.78 -8.46 -9.40
N TYR A 113 -14.68 -7.34 -10.13
CA TYR A 113 -14.55 -7.35 -11.59
C TYR A 113 -13.11 -7.70 -12.01
N LEU A 114 -12.84 -9.00 -12.15
CA LEU A 114 -11.53 -9.63 -12.34
C LEU A 114 -10.76 -9.17 -13.61
N ASP A 115 -11.42 -8.50 -14.55
CA ASP A 115 -10.88 -8.23 -15.88
C ASP A 115 -9.94 -7.02 -15.96
N LYS A 116 -9.98 -6.13 -14.94
CA LYS A 116 -9.12 -4.94 -14.91
C LYS A 116 -7.76 -5.20 -14.27
N GLY A 117 -6.71 -4.65 -14.85
CA GLY A 117 -5.36 -4.58 -14.28
C GLY A 117 -5.30 -3.83 -12.94
N PRO A 118 -4.25 -4.04 -12.13
CA PRO A 118 -4.19 -3.57 -10.74
C PRO A 118 -4.14 -2.03 -10.60
N PHE A 119 -3.70 -1.33 -11.65
CA PHE A 119 -3.56 0.13 -11.70
C PHE A 119 -4.62 0.82 -12.57
N GLU A 120 -5.62 0.09 -13.06
CA GLU A 120 -6.62 0.66 -13.95
C GLU A 120 -7.64 1.57 -13.25
N ALA A 121 -8.15 2.55 -14.01
CA ALA A 121 -9.21 3.44 -13.57
C ALA A 121 -10.44 2.69 -13.03
N GLY A 122 -10.86 3.10 -11.84
CA GLY A 122 -11.98 2.53 -11.10
C GLY A 122 -11.64 1.32 -10.22
N VAL A 123 -10.39 0.84 -10.19
CA VAL A 123 -9.96 -0.22 -9.26
C VAL A 123 -9.78 0.34 -7.86
N ARG A 124 -10.37 -0.35 -6.89
CA ARG A 124 -10.38 0.05 -5.49
C ARG A 124 -9.65 -0.94 -4.58
N TRP A 125 -8.78 -0.39 -3.75
CA TRP A 125 -7.91 -1.14 -2.85
C TRP A 125 -8.20 -0.82 -1.38
N GLN A 126 -8.06 -1.85 -0.54
CA GLN A 126 -8.27 -1.80 0.90
C GLN A 126 -7.05 -2.40 1.61
N PRO A 127 -6.51 -1.76 2.66
CA PRO A 127 -5.52 -2.38 3.53
C PRO A 127 -6.02 -3.66 4.18
N ALA A 128 -5.24 -4.72 4.08
CA ALA A 128 -5.50 -6.02 4.68
C ALA A 128 -4.55 -6.29 5.86
N PHE A 129 -3.25 -6.05 5.67
CA PHE A 129 -2.24 -6.20 6.71
C PHE A 129 -1.00 -5.37 6.39
N ILE A 130 -0.14 -5.17 7.38
CA ILE A 130 1.12 -4.42 7.27
C ILE A 130 2.26 -5.33 7.71
N VAL A 131 3.36 -5.29 6.99
CA VAL A 131 4.60 -5.98 7.34
C VAL A 131 5.68 -4.95 7.64
N GLU A 132 6.34 -5.09 8.79
CA GLU A 132 7.54 -4.33 9.12
C GLU A 132 8.77 -5.11 8.66
N VAL A 133 9.65 -4.43 7.95
CA VAL A 133 10.92 -4.99 7.48
C VAL A 133 12.06 -4.30 8.24
N GLU A 134 12.93 -5.10 8.83
CA GLU A 134 14.13 -4.63 9.51
C GLU A 134 15.33 -5.41 9.00
N GLY A 135 16.27 -4.71 8.34
CA GLY A 135 17.38 -5.36 7.64
C GLY A 135 16.86 -6.27 6.51
N GLN A 136 17.24 -7.55 6.53
CA GLN A 136 16.84 -8.57 5.55
C GLN A 136 15.84 -9.58 6.14
N ARG A 137 14.92 -9.15 7.00
CA ARG A 137 13.87 -10.01 7.53
C ARG A 137 12.58 -9.26 7.79
N VAL A 138 11.47 -10.00 7.76
CA VAL A 138 10.22 -9.58 8.36
C VAL A 138 10.42 -9.53 9.88
N SER A 139 10.22 -8.37 10.48
CA SER A 139 10.29 -8.20 11.92
C SER A 139 8.92 -8.32 12.58
N ARG A 140 7.86 -7.93 11.87
CA ARG A 140 6.50 -7.98 12.41
C ARG A 140 5.44 -8.01 11.32
N LEU A 141 4.35 -8.73 11.59
CA LEU A 141 3.11 -8.69 10.82
C LEU A 141 2.01 -8.08 11.69
N ILE A 142 1.36 -7.03 11.21
CA ILE A 142 0.18 -6.40 11.82
C ILE A 142 -1.02 -6.69 10.94
N ASP A 143 -1.95 -7.48 11.46
CA ASP A 143 -3.22 -7.75 10.80
C ASP A 143 -4.18 -6.56 10.99
N LEU A 144 -4.87 -6.16 9.93
CA LEU A 144 -5.89 -5.10 9.97
C LEU A 144 -7.32 -5.67 9.97
N ASN A 145 -7.47 -7.00 10.04
CA ASN A 145 -8.76 -7.69 10.04
C ASN A 145 -9.79 -7.07 11.00
N GLN A 146 -11.01 -6.90 10.45
CA GLN A 146 -12.25 -6.43 11.10
C GLN A 146 -12.39 -4.94 11.41
N VAL A 147 -11.47 -4.06 11.02
CA VAL A 147 -11.81 -2.63 10.98
C VAL A 147 -12.58 -2.38 9.68
N SER A 148 -13.92 -2.47 9.76
CA SER A 148 -14.73 -1.73 8.79
C SER A 148 -14.33 -0.28 8.93
N PHE A 149 -13.51 0.21 7.99
CA PHE A 149 -13.19 1.61 7.92
C PHE A 149 -14.54 2.35 7.84
N PRO A 150 -14.87 3.23 8.81
CA PRO A 150 -16.19 3.84 8.87
C PRO A 150 -16.41 4.86 7.74
N GLY A 151 -15.35 5.31 7.06
CA GLY A 151 -15.46 5.95 5.75
C GLY A 151 -15.89 4.96 4.67
N ASN A 152 -16.23 5.41 3.46
CA ASN A 152 -16.40 4.51 2.31
C ASN A 152 -15.12 4.51 1.47
N PRO A 153 -14.04 3.83 1.91
CA PRO A 153 -12.76 4.45 1.74
C PRO A 153 -11.84 3.52 0.99
N LEU A 154 -11.77 3.84 -0.28
CA LEU A 154 -11.14 3.02 -1.27
C LEU A 154 -10.15 3.92 -1.94
N MET A 155 -8.88 3.59 -1.79
CA MET A 155 -7.82 4.37 -2.37
C MET A 155 -7.85 4.17 -3.90
N PRO A 156 -8.13 5.22 -4.68
CA PRO A 156 -7.89 5.20 -6.12
C PRO A 156 -6.39 5.34 -6.38
N ILE A 157 -5.85 4.60 -7.34
CA ILE A 157 -4.41 4.64 -7.67
C ILE A 157 -4.13 5.51 -8.92
N PHE A 158 -5.15 6.27 -9.37
CA PHE A 158 -5.11 7.04 -10.63
C PHE A 158 -4.31 8.34 -10.51
#